data_AF-A0A1Q9P8L5-F1
#
_entry.id   AF-A0A1Q9P8L5-F1
#
_cell.length_a   1.000
_cell.length_b   1.000
_cell.length_c   1.000
_cell.angle_alpha   90.00
_cell.angle_beta   90.00
_cell.angle_gamma   90.00
#
_symmetry.space_group_name_H-M   'P 1'
#
loop_
_entity.id
_entity.type
_entity.pdbx_description
1 polymer ?
#
loop_
_entity_poly.entity_id
_entity_poly.type
_entity_poly.pdbx_seq_one_letter_code
_entity_poly.pdbx_strand_id
1 'polypeptide(L)'
;MDRTRGASDRKSTVSDVSSEPVTCSECGSISVVEDMTRGERVCGECGLVLSDHRIDTGAEWRAFSSEESDARSRVGAPVRYTVHDKGLSTVIDWRDRDTSGKKLSPTRRSEIYRLRKWQIRSRVHSSMDRNLAQAMSELERLSSQLGIPGPIRELAALLYRKSIIKKLVRGRSIEAMVAATLYAACRIRLKPRPLDEVADASRVDKKKLGQCYRLLLRSLSVKIPLSNPIDYISRFASQLSLSSPVQLRTVEILQQSRAIGLTIGRDPLGLAAAAIYVASIMLDERRTQREIAEVARVTEVTVRNRYKEIVRKLGIDSMSLG
;
A
#
# COMPACT_ATOMS: atom_id res chain seq x y z
N MET A 1 -13.04 4.31 -53.83
CA MET A 1 -12.91 5.67 -53.30
C MET A 1 -12.83 5.57 -51.79
N ASP A 2 -11.64 5.23 -51.32
CA ASP A 2 -11.27 5.05 -49.91
C ASP A 2 -10.78 6.39 -49.34
N ARG A 3 -11.33 6.82 -48.20
CA ARG A 3 -10.72 7.84 -47.33
C ARG A 3 -10.98 7.50 -45.87
N THR A 4 -10.17 6.58 -45.36
CA THR A 4 -9.93 6.35 -43.93
C THR A 4 -9.29 7.60 -43.32
N ARG A 5 -10.02 8.32 -42.46
CA ARG A 5 -9.48 9.41 -41.63
C ARG A 5 -8.67 8.80 -40.49
N GLY A 6 -7.35 8.98 -40.55
CA GLY A 6 -6.41 8.59 -39.50
C GLY A 6 -6.71 9.35 -38.20
N ALA A 7 -6.99 8.60 -37.14
CA ALA A 7 -6.99 9.10 -35.78
C ALA A 7 -5.53 9.31 -35.35
N SER A 8 -5.08 10.56 -35.35
CA SER A 8 -3.79 10.94 -34.80
C SER A 8 -3.80 10.74 -33.28
N ASP A 9 -3.03 9.76 -32.81
CA ASP A 9 -2.64 9.57 -31.41
C ASP A 9 -1.95 10.85 -30.90
N ARG A 10 -2.71 11.72 -30.21
CA ARG A 10 -2.13 12.79 -29.39
C ARG A 10 -1.54 12.15 -28.13
N LYS A 11 -0.27 11.74 -28.22
CA LYS A 11 0.60 11.48 -27.05
C LYS A 11 0.57 12.73 -26.17
N SER A 12 -0.15 12.67 -25.05
CA SER A 12 0.00 13.61 -23.96
C SER A 12 1.33 13.32 -23.26
N THR A 13 2.36 14.05 -23.66
CA THR A 13 3.62 14.18 -22.92
C THR A 13 3.31 14.84 -21.58
N VAL A 14 3.13 14.03 -20.55
CA VAL A 14 3.28 14.47 -19.16
C VAL A 14 4.77 14.74 -18.99
N SER A 15 5.17 16.01 -19.07
CA SER A 15 6.52 16.44 -18.74
C SER A 15 6.74 16.20 -17.24
N ASP A 16 7.48 15.15 -16.91
CA ASP A 16 8.15 15.05 -15.62
C ASP A 16 8.97 16.33 -15.45
N VAL A 17 8.67 17.12 -14.42
CA VAL A 17 9.48 18.27 -14.03
C VAL A 17 10.77 17.72 -13.42
N SER A 18 11.69 17.31 -14.28
CA SER A 18 13.08 17.12 -13.91
C SER A 18 13.64 18.51 -13.57
N SER A 19 13.75 18.81 -12.29
CA SER A 19 14.43 20.00 -11.81
C SER A 19 15.91 19.91 -12.21
N GLU A 20 16.26 20.54 -13.32
CA GLU A 20 17.66 20.78 -13.65
C GLU A 20 18.30 21.60 -12.52
N PRO A 21 19.54 21.28 -12.10
CA PRO A 21 20.23 22.04 -11.07
C PRO A 21 20.43 23.47 -11.57
N VAL A 22 19.78 24.43 -10.91
CA VAL A 22 19.93 25.85 -11.22
C VAL A 22 21.36 26.25 -10.90
N THR A 23 22.13 26.60 -11.93
CA THR A 23 23.51 27.09 -11.80
C THR A 23 23.51 28.60 -11.75
N CYS A 24 24.40 29.18 -10.96
CA CYS A 24 24.59 30.62 -10.94
C CYS A 24 25.26 31.09 -12.24
N SER A 25 24.70 32.10 -12.89
CA SER A 25 25.23 32.68 -14.13
C SER A 25 26.59 33.38 -13.97
N GLU A 26 26.90 33.84 -12.76
CA GLU A 26 28.11 34.63 -12.47
C GLU A 26 29.26 33.75 -11.94
N CYS A 27 29.04 32.98 -10.88
CA CYS A 27 30.10 32.17 -10.26
C CYS A 27 30.11 30.70 -10.69
N GLY A 28 29.12 30.24 -11.47
CA GLY A 28 29.00 28.83 -11.88
C GLY A 28 28.68 27.87 -10.72
N SER A 29 28.46 28.38 -9.50
CA SER A 29 28.17 27.57 -8.33
C SER A 29 26.79 26.89 -8.44
N ILE A 30 26.67 25.71 -7.84
CA ILE A 30 25.41 24.94 -7.71
C ILE A 30 24.76 25.18 -6.33
N SER A 31 25.45 25.89 -5.43
CA SER A 31 24.97 26.20 -4.09
C SER A 31 23.89 27.28 -4.13
N VAL A 32 22.62 26.85 -4.14
CA VAL A 32 21.47 27.75 -4.10
C VAL A 32 20.78 27.64 -2.75
N VAL A 33 20.66 28.77 -2.05
CA VAL A 33 19.89 28.92 -0.81
C VAL A 33 18.51 29.46 -1.16
N GLU A 34 17.47 28.80 -0.66
CA GLU A 34 16.09 29.26 -0.85
C GLU A 34 15.63 30.04 0.39
N ASP A 35 15.36 31.34 0.23
CA ASP A 35 14.73 32.14 1.28
C ASP A 35 13.20 32.05 1.12
N MET A 36 12.58 31.22 1.98
CA MET A 36 11.13 31.01 1.96
C MET A 36 10.34 32.26 2.39
N THR A 37 10.95 33.21 3.10
CA THR A 37 10.26 34.40 3.60
C THR A 37 10.12 35.47 2.53
N ARG A 38 11.14 35.62 1.68
CA ARG A 38 11.14 36.55 0.55
C ARG A 38 10.69 35.89 -0.75
N GLY A 39 10.72 34.55 -0.82
CA GLY A 39 10.41 33.82 -2.05
C GLY A 39 11.53 33.90 -3.09
N GLU A 40 12.76 34.15 -2.64
CA GLU A 40 13.94 34.34 -3.46
C GLU A 40 14.81 33.08 -3.47
N ARG A 41 15.46 32.81 -4.61
CA ARG A 41 16.57 31.85 -4.70
C ARG A 41 17.86 32.60 -4.84
N VAL A 42 18.74 32.45 -3.87
CA VAL A 42 19.99 33.20 -3.77
C VAL A 42 21.16 32.24 -3.92
N CYS A 43 22.19 32.62 -4.67
CA CYS A 43 23.44 31.88 -4.69
C CYS A 43 24.15 32.01 -3.33
N GLY A 44 24.53 30.88 -2.75
CA GLY A 44 25.20 30.83 -1.44
C GLY A 44 26.63 31.41 -1.44
N GLU A 45 27.27 31.52 -2.61
CA GLU A 45 28.65 32.02 -2.73
C GLU A 45 28.72 33.50 -3.13
N CYS A 46 28.00 33.92 -4.16
CA CYS A 46 28.06 35.30 -4.67
C CYS A 46 26.90 36.19 -4.23
N GLY A 47 25.87 35.63 -3.59
CA GLY A 47 24.69 36.38 -3.16
C GLY A 47 23.75 36.84 -4.28
N LEU A 48 23.99 36.41 -5.53
CA LEU A 48 23.13 36.74 -6.66
C LEU A 48 21.73 36.11 -6.49
N VAL A 49 20.69 36.92 -6.64
CA VAL A 49 19.29 36.45 -6.71
C VAL A 49 19.05 35.85 -8.09
N LEU A 50 18.95 34.52 -8.15
CA LEU A 50 18.73 33.76 -9.38
C LEU A 50 17.28 33.78 -9.84
N SER A 51 16.35 33.84 -8.88
CA SER A 51 14.93 34.02 -9.16
C SER A 51 14.27 34.74 -8.00
N ASP A 52 13.54 35.79 -8.33
CA ASP A 52 12.63 36.51 -7.45
C ASP A 52 11.19 36.18 -7.89
N HIS A 53 10.23 36.11 -6.97
CA HIS A 53 8.82 35.71 -7.20
C HIS A 53 8.54 34.20 -7.32
N ARG A 54 8.91 33.41 -6.32
CA ARG A 54 8.41 32.03 -6.23
C ARG A 54 6.92 32.00 -5.91
N ILE A 55 6.12 31.36 -6.77
CA ILE A 55 4.73 31.01 -6.49
C ILE A 55 4.72 29.89 -5.45
N ASP A 56 4.15 30.13 -4.28
CA ASP A 56 3.91 29.07 -3.28
C ASP A 56 2.77 28.17 -3.77
N THR A 57 3.09 26.90 -4.04
CA THR A 57 2.09 25.87 -4.40
C THR A 57 1.49 25.19 -3.18
N GLY A 58 1.86 25.62 -1.97
CA GLY A 58 1.31 25.14 -0.71
C GLY A 58 -0.14 25.56 -0.47
N ALA A 59 -0.73 25.03 0.60
CA ALA A 59 -2.07 25.44 1.00
C ALA A 59 -2.03 26.86 1.56
N GLU A 60 -2.73 27.79 0.90
CA GLU A 60 -2.86 29.18 1.37
C GLU A 60 -3.58 29.26 2.73
N TRP A 61 -4.42 28.27 3.05
CA TRP A 61 -5.14 28.19 4.31
C TRP A 61 -4.31 27.52 5.39
N ARG A 62 -4.16 28.21 6.53
CA ARG A 62 -3.76 27.58 7.79
C ARG A 62 -4.98 26.94 8.43
N ALA A 63 -4.93 25.63 8.61
CA ALA A 63 -5.92 24.88 9.35
C ALA A 63 -5.20 24.01 10.38
N PHE A 64 -5.68 24.02 11.62
CA PHE A 64 -5.11 23.21 12.69
C PHE A 64 -5.90 21.91 12.89
N SER A 65 -7.13 21.85 12.38
CA SER A 65 -7.98 20.66 12.35
C SER A 65 -8.38 20.28 10.92
N SER A 66 -8.76 19.02 10.73
CA SER A 66 -9.30 18.54 9.44
C SER A 66 -10.59 19.26 9.05
N GLU A 67 -11.43 19.60 10.03
CA GLU A 67 -12.72 20.28 9.80
C GLU A 67 -12.52 21.74 9.37
N GLU A 68 -11.57 22.45 9.99
CA GLU A 68 -11.19 23.79 9.55
C GLU A 68 -10.57 23.76 8.15
N SER A 69 -9.78 22.73 7.85
CA SER A 69 -9.19 22.55 6.53
C SER A 69 -10.26 22.36 5.48
N ASP A 70 -11.26 21.50 5.74
CA ASP A 70 -12.35 21.24 4.80
C ASP A 70 -13.25 22.47 4.61
N ALA A 71 -13.45 23.27 5.65
CA ALA A 71 -14.25 24.51 5.58
C ALA A 71 -13.53 25.66 4.85
N ARG A 72 -12.20 25.78 5.03
CA ARG A 72 -11.39 26.86 4.44
C ARG A 72 -10.84 26.50 3.06
N SER A 73 -10.75 25.21 2.73
CA SER A 73 -10.26 24.75 1.44
C SER A 73 -11.13 25.26 0.31
N ARG A 74 -10.51 25.98 -0.61
CA ARG A 74 -11.14 26.41 -1.87
C ARG A 74 -11.04 25.33 -2.96
N VAL A 75 -10.25 24.30 -2.71
CA VAL A 75 -10.02 23.18 -3.64
C VAL A 75 -10.76 21.93 -3.16
N GLY A 76 -11.02 21.01 -4.09
CA GLY A 76 -11.61 19.72 -3.78
C GLY A 76 -10.65 18.80 -3.00
N ALA A 77 -11.16 17.62 -2.65
CA ALA A 77 -10.37 16.58 -2.00
C ALA A 77 -9.14 16.17 -2.85
N PRO A 78 -8.03 15.75 -2.21
CA PRO A 78 -6.86 15.31 -2.93
C PRO A 78 -7.16 14.09 -3.80
N VAL A 79 -6.44 13.98 -4.91
CA VAL A 79 -6.59 12.89 -5.88
C VAL A 79 -6.17 11.57 -5.22
N ARG A 80 -7.08 10.60 -5.18
CA ARG A 80 -6.83 9.27 -4.58
C ARG A 80 -7.04 8.15 -5.57
N TYR A 81 -6.05 7.30 -5.73
CA TYR A 81 -6.10 6.09 -6.52
C TYR A 81 -7.15 5.10 -6.00
N THR A 82 -7.53 5.10 -4.72
CA THR A 82 -8.63 4.22 -4.27
C THR A 82 -9.99 4.54 -4.88
N VAL A 83 -10.21 5.74 -5.41
CA VAL A 83 -11.46 6.11 -6.08
C VAL A 83 -11.33 5.84 -7.58
N HIS A 84 -12.31 5.24 -8.24
CA HIS A 84 -12.26 4.91 -9.67
C HIS A 84 -11.84 6.12 -10.54
N ASP A 85 -12.54 7.25 -10.41
CA ASP A 85 -12.26 8.52 -11.10
C ASP A 85 -11.17 9.37 -10.44
N LYS A 86 -10.42 8.78 -9.51
CA LYS A 86 -9.42 9.42 -8.68
C LYS A 86 -9.91 10.61 -7.83
N GLY A 87 -11.23 10.78 -7.69
CA GLY A 87 -11.83 11.88 -6.92
C GLY A 87 -12.27 13.09 -7.76
N LEU A 88 -12.24 13.00 -9.09
CA LEU A 88 -12.67 14.11 -9.97
C LEU A 88 -14.19 14.32 -10.01
N SER A 89 -14.96 13.27 -9.77
CA SER A 89 -16.42 13.31 -9.76
C SER A 89 -16.96 13.89 -8.45
N THR A 90 -17.91 14.81 -8.53
CA THR A 90 -18.71 15.26 -7.37
C THR A 90 -19.83 14.26 -7.04
N VAL A 91 -20.44 14.40 -5.86
CA VAL A 91 -21.60 13.59 -5.44
C VAL A 91 -22.69 14.54 -4.97
N ILE A 92 -23.91 14.39 -5.49
CA ILE A 92 -25.08 15.08 -4.95
C ILE A 92 -25.47 14.38 -3.64
N ASP A 93 -25.43 15.13 -2.53
CA ASP A 93 -25.69 14.59 -1.19
C ASP A 93 -27.11 14.00 -1.06
N TRP A 94 -27.24 12.99 -0.22
CA TRP A 94 -28.50 12.28 0.04
C TRP A 94 -29.36 12.94 1.12
N ARG A 95 -28.79 13.87 1.89
CA ARG A 95 -29.43 14.47 3.07
C ARG A 95 -30.59 15.42 2.78
N ASP A 96 -30.91 15.66 1.50
CA ASP A 96 -32.06 16.45 1.03
C ASP A 96 -32.16 17.84 1.69
N ARG A 97 -31.00 18.49 1.89
CA ARG A 97 -30.88 19.83 2.49
C ARG A 97 -30.15 20.77 1.55
N ASP A 98 -30.59 22.04 1.59
CA ASP A 98 -29.89 23.14 0.91
C ASP A 98 -28.60 23.51 1.66
N THR A 99 -27.73 24.32 1.05
CA THR A 99 -26.48 24.84 1.64
C THR A 99 -26.70 25.52 3.00
N SER A 100 -27.85 26.17 3.19
CA SER A 100 -28.23 26.80 4.47
C SER A 100 -28.81 25.81 5.51
N GLY A 101 -28.80 24.50 5.23
CA GLY A 101 -29.29 23.44 6.12
C GLY A 101 -30.81 23.23 6.14
N LYS A 102 -31.59 23.99 5.36
CA LYS A 102 -33.05 23.86 5.25
C LYS A 102 -33.42 22.59 4.47
N LYS A 103 -34.51 21.92 4.89
CA LYS A 103 -35.06 20.75 4.16
C LYS A 103 -35.65 21.21 2.83
N LEU A 104 -35.41 20.42 1.78
CA LEU A 104 -35.99 20.67 0.46
C LEU A 104 -37.51 20.48 0.45
N SER A 105 -38.20 21.30 -0.35
CA SER A 105 -39.61 21.09 -0.66
C SER A 105 -39.84 19.74 -1.38
N PRO A 106 -41.00 19.09 -1.24
CA PRO A 106 -41.29 17.80 -1.88
C PRO A 106 -41.08 17.77 -3.40
N THR A 107 -41.40 18.88 -4.09
CA THR A 107 -41.19 19.05 -5.53
C THR A 107 -39.70 19.01 -5.89
N ARG A 108 -38.89 19.90 -5.32
CA ARG A 108 -37.42 19.92 -5.49
C ARG A 108 -36.77 18.61 -5.08
N ARG A 109 -37.23 17.96 -4.01
CA ARG A 109 -36.72 16.66 -3.59
C ARG A 109 -36.84 15.61 -4.70
N SER A 110 -37.98 15.60 -5.39
CA SER A 110 -38.26 14.70 -6.51
C SER A 110 -37.36 15.00 -7.71
N GLU A 111 -37.11 16.28 -8.01
CA GLU A 111 -36.17 16.71 -9.05
C GLU A 111 -34.73 16.29 -8.73
N ILE A 112 -34.24 16.56 -7.53
CA ILE A 112 -32.88 16.19 -7.10
C ILE A 112 -32.71 14.67 -7.06
N TYR A 113 -33.76 13.92 -6.72
CA TYR A 113 -33.73 12.46 -6.83
C TYR A 113 -33.55 11.99 -8.28
N ARG A 114 -34.20 12.63 -9.26
CA ARG A 114 -33.96 12.37 -10.69
C ARG A 114 -32.53 12.72 -11.08
N LEU A 115 -32.02 13.88 -10.65
CA LEU A 115 -30.64 14.31 -10.91
C LEU A 115 -29.62 13.31 -10.33
N ARG A 116 -29.83 12.80 -9.12
CA ARG A 116 -28.99 11.75 -8.52
C ARG A 116 -28.97 10.47 -9.37
N LYS A 117 -30.12 10.03 -9.86
CA LYS A 117 -30.18 8.88 -10.77
C LYS A 117 -29.38 9.13 -12.05
N TRP A 118 -29.51 10.31 -12.65
CA TRP A 118 -28.74 10.69 -13.83
C TRP A 118 -27.24 10.74 -13.54
N GLN A 119 -26.82 11.31 -12.42
CA GLN A 119 -25.43 11.39 -12.00
C GLN A 119 -24.80 10.01 -11.76
N ILE A 120 -25.48 9.11 -11.06
CA ILE A 120 -24.96 7.75 -10.80
C ILE A 120 -24.78 6.99 -12.12
N ARG A 121 -25.73 7.14 -13.05
CA ARG A 121 -25.68 6.51 -14.38
C ARG A 121 -24.60 7.12 -15.27
N SER A 122 -24.40 8.43 -15.20
CA SER A 122 -23.35 9.09 -15.99
C SER A 122 -21.96 8.78 -15.45
N ARG A 123 -21.77 8.75 -14.13
CA ARG A 123 -20.43 8.56 -13.54
C ARG A 123 -19.65 7.35 -14.07
N VAL A 124 -20.34 6.24 -14.40
CA VAL A 124 -19.68 5.00 -14.84
C VAL A 124 -19.90 4.72 -16.33
N HIS A 125 -19.44 5.64 -17.16
CA HIS A 125 -19.60 5.56 -18.62
C HIS A 125 -18.79 4.42 -19.26
N SER A 126 -17.51 4.26 -18.89
CA SER A 126 -16.65 3.29 -19.56
C SER A 126 -16.69 1.89 -18.92
N SER A 127 -16.44 0.85 -19.73
CA SER A 127 -16.29 -0.52 -19.23
C SER A 127 -15.10 -0.67 -18.27
N MET A 128 -14.06 0.15 -18.46
CA MET A 128 -12.90 0.22 -17.57
C MET A 128 -13.27 0.81 -16.21
N ASP A 129 -14.10 1.87 -16.19
CA ASP A 129 -14.53 2.51 -14.95
C ASP A 129 -15.47 1.61 -14.15
N ARG A 130 -16.35 0.85 -14.82
CA ARG A 130 -17.17 -0.19 -14.17
C ARG A 130 -16.29 -1.24 -13.48
N ASN A 131 -15.26 -1.71 -14.18
CA ASN A 131 -14.31 -2.67 -13.63
C ASN A 131 -13.53 -2.07 -12.45
N LEU A 132 -13.04 -0.84 -12.57
CA LEU A 132 -12.34 -0.13 -11.51
C LEU A 132 -13.23 0.09 -10.28
N ALA A 133 -14.50 0.47 -10.47
CA ALA A 133 -15.42 0.67 -9.36
C ALA A 133 -15.62 -0.63 -8.55
N GLN A 134 -15.85 -1.76 -9.24
CA GLN A 134 -15.96 -3.07 -8.60
C GLN A 134 -14.64 -3.46 -7.91
N ALA A 135 -13.51 -3.30 -8.59
CA ALA A 135 -12.21 -3.67 -8.07
C ALA A 135 -11.79 -2.86 -6.84
N MET A 136 -12.05 -1.55 -6.83
CA MET A 136 -11.75 -0.69 -5.69
C MET A 136 -12.66 -1.00 -4.50
N SER A 137 -13.92 -1.36 -4.72
CA SER A 137 -14.81 -1.85 -3.67
C SER A 137 -14.31 -3.16 -3.06
N GLU A 138 -13.88 -4.12 -3.89
CA GLU A 138 -13.27 -5.36 -3.40
C GLU A 138 -11.94 -5.11 -2.68
N LEU A 139 -11.13 -4.17 -3.17
CA LEU A 139 -9.88 -3.80 -2.52
C LEU A 139 -10.13 -3.21 -1.13
N GLU A 140 -11.14 -2.35 -0.99
CA GLU A 140 -11.56 -1.80 0.31
C GLU A 140 -12.01 -2.92 1.25
N ARG A 141 -12.88 -3.82 0.77
CA ARG A 141 -13.38 -4.96 1.56
C ARG A 141 -12.22 -5.83 2.08
N LEU A 142 -11.30 -6.22 1.19
CA LEU A 142 -10.15 -7.06 1.54
C LEU A 142 -9.17 -6.34 2.47
N SER A 143 -8.89 -5.07 2.20
CA SER A 143 -8.00 -4.26 3.04
C SER A 143 -8.55 -4.15 4.46
N SER A 144 -9.85 -3.90 4.60
CA SER A 144 -10.51 -3.79 5.90
C SER A 144 -10.53 -5.12 6.65
N GLN A 145 -10.82 -6.23 5.98
CA GLN A 145 -10.81 -7.56 6.59
C GLN A 145 -9.43 -7.99 7.09
N LEU A 146 -8.36 -7.61 6.38
CA LEU A 146 -6.97 -7.92 6.76
C LEU A 146 -6.32 -6.85 7.66
N GLY A 147 -7.03 -5.77 8.00
CA GLY A 147 -6.48 -4.65 8.78
C GLY A 147 -5.30 -3.96 8.09
N ILE A 148 -5.34 -3.80 6.77
CA ILE A 148 -4.26 -3.20 5.99
C ILE A 148 -4.40 -1.66 5.99
N PRO A 149 -3.31 -0.91 6.28
CA PRO A 149 -3.33 0.55 6.29
C PRO A 149 -3.60 1.18 4.91
N GLY A 150 -4.22 2.37 4.93
CA GLY A 150 -4.53 3.18 3.75
C GLY A 150 -3.39 3.38 2.74
N PRO A 151 -2.13 3.65 3.15
CA PRO A 151 -1.02 3.81 2.21
C PRO A 151 -0.70 2.55 1.39
N ILE A 152 -0.89 1.36 1.95
CA ILE A 152 -0.70 0.10 1.24
C ILE A 152 -1.84 -0.13 0.26
N ARG A 153 -3.07 0.21 0.67
CA ARG A 153 -4.26 0.16 -0.18
C ARG A 153 -4.13 1.08 -1.39
N GLU A 154 -3.61 2.29 -1.19
CA GLU A 154 -3.34 3.26 -2.26
C GLU A 154 -2.33 2.71 -3.28
N LEU A 155 -1.25 2.09 -2.80
CA LEU A 155 -0.26 1.42 -3.64
C LEU A 155 -0.89 0.25 -4.43
N ALA A 156 -1.72 -0.57 -3.78
CA ALA A 156 -2.43 -1.66 -4.44
C ALA A 156 -3.35 -1.16 -5.56
N ALA A 157 -4.09 -0.07 -5.32
CA ALA A 157 -4.94 0.57 -6.32
C ALA A 157 -4.15 1.08 -7.52
N LEU A 158 -2.95 1.63 -7.28
CA LEU A 158 -2.02 2.06 -8.34
C LEU A 158 -1.53 0.86 -9.16
N LEU A 159 -1.11 -0.23 -8.52
CA LEU A 159 -0.68 -1.45 -9.21
C LEU A 159 -1.81 -2.08 -10.03
N TYR A 160 -3.03 -2.05 -9.50
CA TYR A 160 -4.21 -2.54 -10.22
C TYR A 160 -4.48 -1.73 -11.48
N ARG A 161 -4.42 -0.39 -11.41
CA ARG A 161 -4.55 0.46 -12.62
C ARG A 161 -3.48 0.15 -13.67
N LYS A 162 -2.22 0.02 -13.24
CA LYS A 162 -1.13 -0.37 -14.16
C LYS A 162 -1.42 -1.72 -14.82
N SER A 163 -2.07 -2.64 -14.09
CA SER A 163 -2.46 -3.95 -14.62
C SER A 163 -3.57 -3.88 -15.67
N ILE A 164 -4.53 -2.97 -15.50
CA ILE A 164 -5.59 -2.72 -16.52
C ILE A 164 -4.98 -2.14 -17.79
N ILE A 165 -4.08 -1.16 -17.67
CA ILE A 165 -3.41 -0.52 -18.82
C ILE A 165 -2.65 -1.58 -19.64
N LYS A 166 -1.97 -2.50 -18.96
CA LYS A 166 -1.28 -3.64 -19.59
C LYS A 166 -2.22 -4.80 -20.01
N LYS A 167 -3.54 -4.61 -19.93
CA LYS A 167 -4.60 -5.58 -20.32
C LYS A 167 -4.52 -6.93 -19.59
N LEU A 168 -3.93 -6.99 -18.39
CA LEU A 168 -3.73 -8.24 -17.63
C LEU A 168 -5.00 -8.77 -16.97
N VAL A 169 -6.02 -7.92 -16.81
CA VAL A 169 -7.27 -8.27 -16.11
C VAL A 169 -8.24 -9.03 -17.03
N ARG A 170 -8.07 -8.96 -18.36
CA ARG A 170 -8.99 -9.60 -19.32
C ARG A 170 -8.93 -11.13 -19.20
N GLY A 171 -10.09 -11.77 -19.04
CA GLY A 171 -10.22 -13.23 -18.93
C GLY A 171 -9.90 -13.81 -17.55
N ARG A 172 -9.75 -12.97 -16.52
CA ARG A 172 -9.43 -13.39 -15.14
C ARG A 172 -10.45 -12.82 -14.17
N SER A 173 -10.60 -13.45 -13.00
CA SER A 173 -11.48 -12.90 -11.97
C SER A 173 -10.90 -11.60 -11.40
N ILE A 174 -11.78 -10.61 -11.23
CA ILE A 174 -11.43 -9.30 -10.66
C ILE A 174 -10.89 -9.49 -9.24
N GLU A 175 -11.56 -10.31 -8.45
CA GLU A 175 -11.19 -10.64 -7.07
C GLU A 175 -9.77 -11.22 -6.97
N ALA A 176 -9.39 -12.17 -7.83
CA ALA A 176 -8.05 -12.76 -7.80
C ALA A 176 -6.97 -11.73 -8.17
N MET A 177 -7.25 -10.84 -9.12
CA MET A 177 -6.33 -9.78 -9.51
C MET A 177 -6.19 -8.72 -8.41
N VAL A 178 -7.28 -8.35 -7.75
CA VAL A 178 -7.26 -7.43 -6.61
C VAL A 178 -6.46 -8.04 -5.45
N ALA A 179 -6.75 -9.29 -5.08
CA ALA A 179 -6.01 -9.99 -4.03
C ALA A 179 -4.51 -10.11 -4.34
N ALA A 180 -4.15 -10.39 -5.60
CA ALA A 180 -2.75 -10.48 -6.03
C ALA A 180 -2.03 -9.11 -6.01
N THR A 181 -2.71 -8.02 -6.40
CA THR A 181 -2.14 -6.66 -6.34
C THR A 181 -2.00 -6.16 -4.89
N LEU A 182 -2.95 -6.50 -4.01
CA LEU A 182 -2.87 -6.23 -2.58
C LEU A 182 -1.70 -6.98 -1.95
N TYR A 183 -1.55 -8.27 -2.25
CA TYR A 183 -0.41 -9.07 -1.80
C TYR A 183 0.93 -8.49 -2.27
N ALA A 184 1.01 -8.05 -3.54
CA ALA A 184 2.21 -7.39 -4.06
C ALA A 184 2.52 -6.08 -3.32
N ALA A 185 1.51 -5.25 -3.05
CA ALA A 185 1.67 -3.99 -2.32
C ALA A 185 2.16 -4.21 -0.88
N CYS A 186 1.62 -5.21 -0.18
CA CYS A 186 2.06 -5.61 1.16
C CYS A 186 3.54 -6.00 1.17
N ARG A 187 4.00 -6.75 0.16
CA ARG A 187 5.42 -7.13 0.05
C ARG A 187 6.33 -5.95 -0.25
N ILE A 188 5.91 -5.03 -1.14
CA ILE A 188 6.70 -3.83 -1.48
C ILE A 188 6.89 -2.93 -0.26
N ARG A 189 5.88 -2.84 0.61
CA ARG A 189 5.91 -2.03 1.83
C ARG A 189 6.47 -2.77 3.06
N LEU A 190 7.11 -3.93 2.86
CA LEU A 190 7.73 -4.73 3.92
C LEU A 190 6.78 -5.08 5.07
N LYS A 191 5.48 -5.21 4.77
CA LYS A 191 4.46 -5.74 5.69
C LYS A 191 3.83 -6.98 5.06
N PRO A 192 4.61 -8.05 4.82
CA PRO A 192 4.15 -9.20 4.08
C PRO A 192 3.04 -9.94 4.83
N ARG A 193 2.03 -10.37 4.09
CA ARG A 193 0.97 -11.28 4.56
C ARG A 193 1.24 -12.66 3.96
N PRO A 194 1.09 -13.78 4.68
CA PRO A 194 1.11 -15.11 4.10
C PRO A 194 0.08 -15.21 2.96
N LEU A 195 0.42 -15.95 1.91
CA LEU A 195 -0.46 -16.11 0.75
C LEU A 195 -1.81 -16.74 1.15
N ASP A 196 -1.78 -17.62 2.14
CA ASP A 196 -2.95 -18.34 2.65
C ASP A 196 -3.91 -17.39 3.39
N GLU A 197 -3.38 -16.44 4.14
CA GLU A 197 -4.20 -15.41 4.83
C GLU A 197 -4.98 -14.56 3.81
N VAL A 198 -4.33 -14.21 2.69
CA VAL A 198 -4.98 -13.43 1.62
C VAL A 198 -5.97 -14.27 0.82
N ALA A 199 -5.67 -15.55 0.57
CA ALA A 199 -6.56 -16.47 -0.12
C ALA A 199 -7.89 -16.65 0.64
N ASP A 200 -7.83 -16.87 1.95
CA ASP A 200 -9.01 -17.05 2.80
C ASP A 200 -9.90 -15.80 2.80
N ALA A 201 -9.31 -14.60 2.93
CA ALA A 201 -10.05 -13.34 2.90
C ALA A 201 -10.67 -13.03 1.52
N SER A 202 -9.99 -13.45 0.45
CA SER A 202 -10.41 -13.18 -0.93
C SER A 202 -11.38 -14.18 -1.52
N ARG A 203 -11.67 -15.30 -0.85
CA ARG A 203 -12.50 -16.40 -1.39
C ARG A 203 -11.94 -16.97 -2.70
N VAL A 204 -10.63 -16.82 -2.93
CA VAL A 204 -9.93 -17.28 -4.14
C VAL A 204 -8.97 -18.39 -3.77
N ASP A 205 -8.95 -19.45 -4.58
CA ASP A 205 -7.99 -20.55 -4.42
C ASP A 205 -6.54 -20.05 -4.38
N LYS A 206 -5.75 -20.53 -3.42
CA LYS A 206 -4.31 -20.25 -3.28
C LYS A 206 -3.55 -20.40 -4.62
N LYS A 207 -3.89 -21.42 -5.40
CA LYS A 207 -3.27 -21.70 -6.72
C LYS A 207 -3.55 -20.58 -7.73
N LYS A 208 -4.80 -20.12 -7.82
CA LYS A 208 -5.21 -19.02 -8.72
C LYS A 208 -4.58 -17.70 -8.30
N LEU A 209 -4.56 -17.42 -6.99
CA LEU A 209 -3.91 -16.24 -6.43
C LEU A 209 -2.41 -16.22 -6.77
N GLY A 210 -1.71 -17.33 -6.56
CA GLY A 210 -0.29 -17.48 -6.89
C GLY A 210 0.00 -17.41 -8.40
N GLN A 211 -0.93 -17.82 -9.26
CA GLN A 211 -0.82 -17.64 -10.72
C GLN A 211 -0.95 -16.17 -11.11
N CYS A 212 -1.94 -15.46 -10.57
CA CYS A 212 -2.14 -14.04 -10.82
C CYS A 212 -0.96 -13.21 -10.31
N TYR A 213 -0.43 -13.54 -9.13
CA TYR A 213 0.75 -12.89 -8.58
C TYR A 213 2.00 -13.05 -9.45
N ARG A 214 2.28 -14.28 -9.93
CA ARG A 214 3.40 -14.54 -10.85
C ARG A 214 3.25 -13.78 -12.17
N LEU A 215 2.03 -13.64 -12.67
CA LEU A 215 1.75 -12.84 -13.85
C LEU A 215 2.05 -11.36 -13.62
N LEU A 216 1.60 -10.79 -12.49
CA LEU A 216 1.88 -9.41 -12.12
C LEU A 216 3.39 -9.15 -12.04
N LEU A 217 4.14 -10.06 -11.41
CA LEU A 217 5.60 -9.97 -11.32
C LEU A 217 6.29 -9.89 -12.68
N ARG A 218 5.92 -10.79 -13.61
CA ARG A 218 6.51 -10.81 -14.96
C ARG A 218 6.18 -9.56 -15.78
N SER A 219 4.99 -9.01 -15.59
CA SER A 219 4.46 -7.96 -16.45
C SER A 219 4.72 -6.54 -15.96
N LEU A 220 4.75 -6.30 -14.64
CA LEU A 220 4.87 -4.96 -14.08
C LEU A 220 6.31 -4.48 -13.86
N SER A 221 7.31 -5.34 -14.08
CA SER A 221 8.75 -5.03 -13.89
C SER A 221 9.03 -4.33 -12.54
N VAL A 222 8.28 -4.70 -11.50
CA VAL A 222 8.44 -4.15 -10.15
C VAL A 222 9.44 -5.02 -9.40
N LYS A 223 10.47 -4.39 -8.82
CA LYS A 223 11.38 -5.07 -7.89
C LYS A 223 10.64 -5.31 -6.58
N ILE A 224 10.20 -6.56 -6.37
CA ILE A 224 9.57 -6.96 -5.11
C ILE A 224 10.66 -7.52 -4.18
N PRO A 225 10.81 -6.99 -2.95
CA PRO A 225 11.82 -7.47 -2.02
C PRO A 225 11.56 -8.93 -1.61
N LEU A 226 12.63 -9.65 -1.28
CA LEU A 226 12.55 -10.99 -0.70
C LEU A 226 11.87 -10.91 0.66
N SER A 227 11.15 -11.98 1.02
CA SER A 227 10.46 -12.04 2.31
C SER A 227 11.45 -12.29 3.44
N ASN A 228 11.48 -11.39 4.43
CA ASN A 228 12.34 -11.52 5.60
C ASN A 228 11.52 -12.13 6.76
N PRO A 229 12.01 -13.18 7.45
CA PRO A 229 11.36 -13.71 8.65
C PRO A 229 11.06 -12.65 9.71
N ILE A 230 11.90 -11.61 9.80
CA ILE A 230 11.80 -10.54 10.80
C ILE A 230 10.49 -9.75 10.66
N ASP A 231 10.01 -9.55 9.43
CA ASP A 231 8.82 -8.73 9.17
C ASP A 231 7.52 -9.35 9.72
N TYR A 232 7.54 -10.65 10.06
CA TYR A 232 6.40 -11.38 10.60
C TYR A 232 6.32 -11.40 12.12
N ILE A 233 7.44 -11.15 12.82
CA ILE A 233 7.57 -11.33 14.27
C ILE A 233 6.55 -10.49 15.04
N SER A 234 6.44 -9.21 14.70
CA SER A 234 5.55 -8.27 15.40
C SER A 234 4.09 -8.75 15.40
N ARG A 235 3.64 -9.30 14.26
CA ARG A 235 2.28 -9.82 14.11
C ARG A 235 2.07 -11.11 14.87
N PHE A 236 2.97 -12.08 14.72
CA PHE A 236 2.86 -13.38 15.38
C PHE A 236 2.93 -13.23 16.90
N ALA A 237 3.84 -12.38 17.40
CA ALA A 237 3.92 -12.08 18.82
C ALA A 237 2.67 -11.39 19.36
N SER A 238 2.06 -10.47 18.60
CA SER A 238 0.79 -9.84 19.00
C SER A 238 -0.35 -10.85 19.05
N GLN A 239 -0.42 -11.81 18.13
CA GLN A 239 -1.46 -12.85 18.11
C GLN A 239 -1.27 -13.90 19.21
N LEU A 240 -0.03 -14.17 19.59
CA LEU A 240 0.33 -15.09 20.68
C LEU A 240 0.36 -14.40 22.07
N SER A 241 0.02 -13.10 22.14
CA SER A 241 0.10 -12.28 23.35
C SER A 241 1.44 -12.41 24.06
N LEU A 242 2.55 -12.30 23.30
CA LEU A 242 3.92 -12.37 23.81
C LEU A 242 4.47 -10.98 24.11
N SER A 243 5.30 -10.88 25.15
CA SER A 243 5.90 -9.61 25.56
C SER A 243 6.95 -9.07 24.58
N SER A 244 7.25 -7.78 24.68
CA SER A 244 8.29 -7.13 23.86
C SER A 244 9.69 -7.74 24.02
N PRO A 245 10.15 -8.16 25.23
CA PRO A 245 11.40 -8.90 25.39
C PRO A 245 11.49 -10.15 24.51
N VAL A 246 10.41 -10.92 24.38
CA VAL A 246 10.37 -12.12 23.51
C VAL A 246 10.54 -11.74 22.04
N GLN A 247 9.96 -10.63 21.62
CA GLN A 247 10.10 -10.13 20.25
C GLN A 247 11.54 -9.72 19.93
N LEU A 248 12.19 -8.98 20.84
CA LEU A 248 13.59 -8.57 20.69
C LEU A 248 14.50 -9.79 20.61
N ARG A 249 14.31 -10.75 21.54
CA ARG A 249 15.10 -11.98 21.55
C ARG A 249 14.91 -12.82 20.28
N THR A 250 13.68 -12.86 19.76
CA THR A 250 13.38 -13.52 18.48
C THR A 250 14.15 -12.89 17.31
N VAL A 251 14.23 -11.56 17.26
CA VAL A 251 14.98 -10.83 16.23
C VAL A 251 16.47 -11.16 16.32
N GLU A 252 17.05 -11.17 17.51
CA GLU A 252 18.45 -11.53 17.74
C GLU A 252 18.75 -12.95 17.23
N ILE A 253 17.92 -13.93 17.59
CA ILE A 253 18.06 -15.32 17.16
C ILE A 253 18.03 -15.42 15.63
N LEU A 254 17.12 -14.68 14.96
CA LEU A 254 17.02 -14.69 13.50
C LEU A 254 18.21 -13.99 12.82
N GLN A 255 18.74 -12.92 13.41
CA GLN A 255 19.94 -12.25 12.91
C GLN A 255 21.17 -13.16 13.04
N GLN A 256 21.35 -13.83 14.17
CA GLN A 256 22.41 -14.83 14.37
C GLN A 256 22.25 -16.00 13.39
N SER A 257 21.02 -16.50 13.22
CA SER A 257 20.71 -17.56 12.25
C SER A 257 21.05 -17.15 10.81
N ARG A 258 20.86 -15.87 10.47
CA ARG A 258 21.23 -15.32 9.16
C ARG A 258 22.74 -15.23 8.99
N ALA A 259 23.48 -14.83 10.01
CA ALA A 259 24.95 -14.75 9.98
C ALA A 259 25.60 -16.13 9.75
N ILE A 260 25.01 -17.18 10.34
CA ILE A 260 25.47 -18.57 10.18
C ILE A 260 25.02 -19.19 8.84
N GLY A 261 24.19 -18.50 8.06
CA GLY A 261 23.66 -18.98 6.78
C GLY A 261 22.51 -19.99 6.90
N LEU A 262 21.89 -20.12 8.08
CA LEU A 262 20.79 -21.05 8.33
C LEU A 262 19.50 -20.63 7.61
N THR A 263 19.36 -19.36 7.22
CA THR A 263 18.15 -18.83 6.57
C THR A 263 18.00 -19.23 5.09
N ILE A 264 19.05 -19.72 4.43
CA ILE A 264 19.06 -19.96 2.99
C ILE A 264 18.26 -21.23 2.64
N GLY A 265 17.39 -21.14 1.62
CA GLY A 265 16.62 -22.27 1.10
C GLY A 265 15.48 -22.76 1.99
N ARG A 266 15.20 -22.06 3.10
CA ARG A 266 14.15 -22.39 4.05
C ARG A 266 12.98 -21.42 3.95
N ASP A 267 11.78 -21.91 4.26
CA ASP A 267 10.59 -21.07 4.30
C ASP A 267 10.68 -20.02 5.44
N PRO A 268 10.49 -18.71 5.15
CA PRO A 268 10.60 -17.65 6.14
C PRO A 268 9.58 -17.75 7.28
N LEU A 269 8.36 -18.24 7.02
CA LEU A 269 7.32 -18.35 8.04
C LEU A 269 7.68 -19.41 9.08
N GLY A 270 8.15 -20.58 8.61
CA GLY A 270 8.62 -21.65 9.48
C GLY A 270 9.82 -21.26 10.34
N LEU A 271 10.74 -20.44 9.80
CA LEU A 271 11.87 -19.90 10.56
C LEU A 271 11.42 -18.90 11.62
N ALA A 272 10.52 -17.98 11.28
CA ALA A 272 9.97 -17.02 12.24
C ALA A 272 9.23 -17.74 13.38
N ALA A 273 8.38 -18.74 13.05
CA ALA A 273 7.67 -19.55 14.03
C ALA A 273 8.62 -20.28 14.99
N ALA A 274 9.66 -20.93 14.45
CA ALA A 274 10.63 -21.65 15.26
C ALA A 274 11.48 -20.71 16.15
N ALA A 275 11.86 -19.54 15.63
CA ALA A 275 12.59 -18.55 16.42
C ALA A 275 11.74 -17.99 17.58
N ILE A 276 10.44 -17.72 17.34
CA ILE A 276 9.50 -17.32 18.40
C ILE A 276 9.39 -18.40 19.46
N TYR A 277 9.27 -19.67 19.05
CA TYR A 277 9.22 -20.79 19.99
C TYR A 277 10.48 -20.85 20.86
N VAL A 278 11.67 -20.75 20.27
CA VAL A 278 12.93 -20.75 21.04
C VAL A 278 12.97 -19.55 22.01
N ALA A 279 12.68 -18.34 21.54
CA ALA A 279 12.65 -17.15 22.39
C ALA A 279 11.64 -17.25 23.55
N SER A 280 10.48 -17.84 23.28
CA SER A 280 9.41 -18.03 24.28
C SER A 280 9.82 -18.96 25.42
N ILE A 281 10.62 -20.00 25.14
CA ILE A 281 11.10 -20.90 26.21
C ILE A 281 12.26 -20.25 26.97
N MET A 282 13.13 -19.49 26.29
CA MET A 282 14.24 -18.79 26.96
C MET A 282 13.79 -17.74 27.98
N LEU A 283 12.62 -17.14 27.79
CA LEU A 283 12.07 -16.09 28.65
C LEU A 283 10.87 -16.58 29.49
N ASP A 284 10.66 -17.89 29.56
CA ASP A 284 9.60 -18.57 30.30
C ASP A 284 8.14 -18.17 29.95
N GLU A 285 7.92 -17.57 28.77
CA GLU A 285 6.59 -17.31 28.21
C GLU A 285 6.15 -18.45 27.27
N ARG A 286 6.10 -19.67 27.80
CA ARG A 286 5.91 -20.89 27.01
C ARG A 286 4.57 -20.88 26.24
N ARG A 287 4.64 -21.14 24.93
CA ARG A 287 3.49 -21.40 24.04
C ARG A 287 3.60 -22.77 23.41
N THR A 288 2.48 -23.41 23.10
CA THR A 288 2.52 -24.74 22.49
C THR A 288 2.99 -24.67 21.03
N GLN A 289 3.66 -25.72 20.54
CA GLN A 289 4.07 -25.78 19.12
C GLN A 289 2.85 -25.68 18.19
N ARG A 290 1.69 -26.19 18.63
CA ARG A 290 0.41 -26.12 17.92
C ARG A 290 -0.09 -24.69 17.77
N GLU A 291 -0.14 -23.92 18.86
CA GLU A 291 -0.56 -22.51 18.84
C GLU A 291 0.30 -21.67 17.88
N ILE A 292 1.63 -21.84 17.96
CA ILE A 292 2.56 -21.10 17.11
C ILE A 292 2.40 -21.52 15.63
N ALA A 293 2.24 -22.82 15.37
CA ALA A 293 2.05 -23.35 14.03
C ALA A 293 0.76 -22.82 13.38
N GLU A 294 -0.33 -22.73 14.15
CA GLU A 294 -1.61 -22.17 13.70
C GLU A 294 -1.50 -20.69 13.32
N VAL A 295 -0.88 -19.89 14.19
CA VAL A 295 -0.64 -18.45 13.96
C VAL A 295 0.24 -18.20 12.73
N ALA A 296 1.31 -18.98 12.58
CA ALA A 296 2.23 -18.86 11.45
C ALA A 296 1.72 -19.53 10.16
N ARG A 297 0.59 -20.26 10.22
CA ARG A 297 0.02 -21.06 9.12
C ARG A 297 1.00 -22.06 8.54
N VAL A 298 1.74 -22.75 9.41
CA VAL A 298 2.69 -23.81 9.07
C VAL A 298 2.31 -25.09 9.81
N THR A 299 2.89 -26.23 9.42
CA THR A 299 2.67 -27.48 10.15
C THR A 299 3.52 -27.55 11.41
N GLU A 300 3.01 -28.19 12.47
CA GLU A 300 3.76 -28.40 13.72
C GLU A 300 5.12 -29.09 13.49
N VAL A 301 5.15 -30.05 12.57
CA VAL A 301 6.38 -30.77 12.19
C VAL A 301 7.43 -29.81 11.61
N THR A 302 6.99 -28.80 10.86
CA THR A 302 7.89 -27.77 10.31
C THR A 302 8.50 -26.93 11.42
N VAL A 303 7.69 -26.46 12.37
CA VAL A 303 8.18 -25.72 13.56
C VAL A 303 9.16 -26.60 14.33
N ARG A 304 8.82 -27.88 14.54
CA ARG A 304 9.65 -28.82 15.29
C ARG A 304 11.02 -29.06 14.65
N ASN A 305 11.05 -29.30 13.34
CA ASN A 305 12.30 -29.53 12.62
C ASN A 305 13.18 -28.28 12.62
N ARG A 306 12.58 -27.09 12.44
CA ARG A 306 13.32 -25.82 12.44
C ARG A 306 13.83 -25.45 13.82
N TYR A 307 13.08 -25.70 14.89
CA TYR A 307 13.58 -25.45 16.25
C TYR A 307 14.84 -26.29 16.53
N LYS A 308 14.83 -27.58 16.20
CA LYS A 308 15.98 -28.47 16.41
C LYS A 308 17.22 -27.99 15.65
N GLU A 309 17.03 -27.49 14.44
CA GLU A 309 18.12 -26.93 13.64
C GLU A 309 18.69 -25.65 14.26
N ILE A 310 17.83 -24.72 14.70
CA ILE A 310 18.24 -23.46 15.34
C ILE A 310 19.01 -23.74 16.63
N VAL A 311 18.47 -24.59 17.51
CA VAL A 311 19.10 -24.94 18.80
C VAL A 311 20.46 -25.62 18.58
N ARG A 312 20.54 -26.60 17.68
CA ARG A 312 21.80 -27.32 17.39
C ARG A 312 22.89 -26.39 16.85
N LYS A 313 22.51 -25.40 16.03
CA LYS A 313 23.47 -24.52 15.35
C LYS A 313 23.87 -23.30 16.17
N LEU A 314 22.99 -22.81 17.04
CA LEU A 314 23.29 -21.71 17.96
C LEU A 314 23.92 -22.18 19.27
N GLY A 315 23.96 -23.49 19.55
CA GLY A 315 24.54 -24.02 20.78
C GLY A 315 23.80 -23.56 22.03
N ILE A 316 22.49 -23.31 21.92
CA ILE A 316 21.67 -22.97 23.07
C ILE A 316 21.51 -24.25 23.89
N ASP A 317 22.10 -24.29 25.08
CA ASP A 317 22.11 -25.47 25.92
C ASP A 317 20.68 -25.96 26.18
N SER A 318 20.42 -27.21 25.78
CA SER A 318 19.16 -27.90 26.01
C SER A 318 18.82 -28.13 27.49
N MET A 319 19.74 -27.78 28.41
CA MET A 319 19.61 -28.01 29.85
C MET A 319 18.90 -26.91 30.63
N SER A 320 18.71 -25.70 30.08
CA SER A 320 17.87 -24.67 30.71
C SER A 320 16.41 -24.68 30.22
N LEU A 321 16.07 -25.64 29.35
CA LEU A 321 14.79 -25.73 28.62
C LEU A 321 13.91 -26.89 29.12
N GLY A 322 14.32 -27.54 30.22
CA GLY A 322 13.55 -28.59 30.93
C GLY A 322 12.33 -28.04 31.65
#